data_AF-X1EMC1-F1
#
_entry.id   AF-X1EMC1-F1
#
_cell.length_a   1.000
_cell.length_b   1.000
_cell.length_c   1.000
_cell.angle_alpha   90.00
_cell.angle_beta   90.00
_cell.angle_gamma   90.00
#
_symmetry.space_group_name_H-M   'P 1'
#
loop_
_entity.id
_entity.type
_entity.pdbx_description
1 polymer ?
#
loop_
_entity_poly.entity_id
_entity_poly.type
_entity_poly.pdbx_seq_one_letter_code
_entity_poly.pdbx_strand_id
1 'polypeptide(L)' 'MRSRITSPLVMTAAIKVGCKKVFLIEESKAVAIGANLDITKPEGNMIIDVGGGTTDVAVLSMG' A
#
# COMPACT_ATOMS: atom_id res chain seq x y z
N MET A 1 4.77 12.42 -1.57
CA MET A 1 3.55 12.23 -2.38
C MET A 1 2.41 11.89 -1.43
N ARG A 2 1.51 12.84 -1.11
CA ARG A 2 0.36 12.58 -0.22
C ARG A 2 -0.91 12.48 -1.07
N SER A 3 -1.40 11.29 -1.33
CA SER A 3 -2.72 11.04 -1.93
C SER A 3 -3.83 11.33 -0.89
N ARG A 4 -4.20 12.60 -0.74
CA ARG A 4 -5.21 13.08 0.24
C ARG A 4 -6.67 12.75 -0.12
N ILE A 5 -6.95 11.89 -1.10
CA ILE A 5 -8.31 11.74 -1.66
C ILE A 5 -9.03 10.45 -1.18
N THR A 6 -8.35 9.52 -0.51
CA THR A 6 -8.82 8.12 -0.57
C THR A 6 -9.39 7.51 0.72
N SER A 7 -9.55 8.26 1.82
CA SER A 7 -10.03 7.62 3.06
C SER A 7 -11.56 7.44 3.11
N PRO A 8 -12.41 8.49 3.08
CA PRO A 8 -13.83 8.31 3.37
C PRO A 8 -14.60 7.59 2.25
N LEU A 9 -14.28 7.89 1.00
CA LEU A 9 -15.00 7.34 -0.16
C LEU A 9 -14.73 5.84 -0.33
N VAL A 10 -13.48 5.40 -0.18
CA VAL A 10 -13.11 3.99 -0.30
C VAL A 10 -13.64 3.17 0.87
N MET A 11 -13.56 3.71 2.09
CA MET A 11 -14.16 3.06 3.26
C MET A 11 -15.67 2.91 3.10
N THR A 12 -16.35 3.95 2.61
CA THR A 12 -17.80 3.91 2.35
C THR A 12 -18.14 2.90 1.27
N ALA A 13 -17.37 2.84 0.18
CA ALA A 13 -17.56 1.86 -0.88
C ALA A 13 -17.37 0.42 -0.37
N ALA A 14 -16.31 0.18 0.41
CA ALA A 14 -16.02 -1.13 1.01
C ALA A 14 -17.13 -1.57 1.98
N ILE A 15 -17.64 -0.67 2.81
CA ILE A 15 -18.77 -0.97 3.71
C ILE A 15 -20.05 -1.25 2.90
N LYS A 16 -20.32 -0.47 1.85
CA LYS A 16 -21.51 -0.67 0.98
C LYS A 16 -21.54 -2.05 0.30
N VAL A 17 -20.38 -2.63 0.00
CA VAL A 17 -20.29 -3.99 -0.57
C VAL A 17 -20.29 -5.10 0.49
N GLY A 18 -20.54 -4.76 1.77
CA GLY A 18 -20.70 -5.72 2.86
C GLY A 18 -19.42 -6.08 3.62
N CYS A 19 -18.30 -5.36 3.42
CA CYS A 19 -17.10 -5.60 4.21
C CYS A 19 -17.34 -5.25 5.68
N LYS A 20 -17.17 -6.24 6.57
CA LYS A 20 -17.44 -6.10 8.02
C LYS A 20 -16.41 -5.25 8.76
N LYS A 21 -15.15 -5.29 8.33
CA LYS A 21 -14.03 -4.51 8.89
C LYS A 21 -13.14 -4.05 7.76
N VAL A 22 -12.87 -2.76 7.72
CA VAL A 22 -12.02 -2.13 6.71
C VAL A 22 -10.99 -1.30 7.44
N PHE A 23 -9.73 -1.38 6.99
CA PHE A 23 -8.63 -0.62 7.55
C PHE A 23 -7.84 -0.01 6.40
N LEU A 24 -7.40 1.22 6.59
CA LEU A 24 -6.43 1.83 5.69
C LEU A 24 -5.04 1.47 6.18
N ILE A 25 -4.25 0.91 5.28
CA ILE A 25 -2.84 0.65 5.51
C ILE A 25 -2.04 1.47 4.50
N GLU A 26 -0.83 1.85 4.89
CA GLU A 26 0.09 2.46 3.96
C GLU A 26 0.43 1.44 2.86
N GLU A 27 0.44 1.92 1.62
CA GLU A 27 0.73 1.12 0.43
C GLU A 27 2.04 0.35 0.58
N SER A 28 3.07 1.00 1.13
CA SER A 28 4.37 0.38 1.36
C SER A 28 4.32 -0.81 2.32
N LYS A 29 3.48 -0.76 3.36
CA LYS A 29 3.23 -1.90 4.27
C LYS A 29 2.42 -2.99 3.59
N ALA A 30 1.45 -2.62 2.76
CA ALA A 30 0.66 -3.58 1.98
C ALA A 30 1.56 -4.39 1.03
N VAL A 31 2.46 -3.71 0.34
CA VAL A 31 3.43 -4.33 -0.58
C VAL A 31 4.37 -5.26 0.17
N ALA A 32 4.89 -4.86 1.33
CA ALA A 32 5.75 -5.72 2.14
C ALA A 32 5.08 -7.04 2.51
N ILE A 33 3.81 -7.00 2.91
CA ILE A 33 3.00 -8.20 3.19
C ILE A 33 2.83 -9.02 1.91
N GLY A 34 2.45 -8.38 0.80
CA GLY A 34 2.22 -9.07 -0.48
C GLY A 34 3.47 -9.72 -1.08
N ALA A 35 4.65 -9.11 -0.87
CA ALA A 35 5.93 -9.57 -1.36
C ALA A 35 6.70 -10.46 -0.36
N ASN A 36 6.10 -10.75 0.82
CA ASN A 36 6.74 -11.49 1.92
C ASN A 36 8.10 -10.89 2.35
N LEU A 37 8.17 -9.57 2.37
CA LEU A 37 9.37 -8.83 2.78
C LEU A 37 9.36 -8.58 4.28
N ASP A 38 10.47 -8.91 4.93
CA ASP A 38 10.67 -8.61 6.36
C ASP A 38 11.10 -7.16 6.55
N ILE A 39 10.11 -6.29 6.71
CA ILE A 39 10.32 -4.85 6.98
C ILE A 39 10.80 -4.54 8.40
N THR A 40 11.17 -5.53 9.20
CA THR A 40 11.76 -5.28 10.53
C THR A 40 13.29 -5.30 10.50
N LYS A 41 13.87 -5.81 9.40
CA LYS A 41 15.31 -5.84 9.18
C LYS A 41 15.80 -4.52 8.59
N PRO A 42 17.05 -4.12 8.87
CA PRO A 42 17.64 -2.90 8.33
C PRO A 42 18.07 -3.09 6.86
N GLU A 43 17.11 -3.42 6.01
CA GLU A 43 17.30 -3.70 4.59
C GLU A 43 16.55 -2.67 3.74
N GLY A 44 17.19 -2.21 2.67
CA GLY A 44 16.57 -1.34 1.67
C GLY A 44 15.94 -2.18 0.57
N ASN A 45 14.63 -2.04 0.37
CA ASN A 45 13.86 -2.74 -0.66
C ASN A 45 13.28 -1.74 -1.66
N MET A 46 13.51 -1.94 -2.95
CA MET A 46 12.87 -1.16 -4.01
C MET A 46 11.76 -1.98 -4.65
N ILE A 47 10.58 -1.38 -4.79
CA ILE A 47 9.45 -1.96 -5.50
C ILE A 47 9.17 -1.14 -6.75
N ILE A 48 8.93 -1.85 -7.85
CA ILE A 48 8.56 -1.28 -9.13
C ILE A 48 7.23 -1.94 -9.53
N ASP A 49 6.14 -1.18 -9.50
CA ASP A 49 4.84 -1.60 -10.05
C ASP A 49 4.73 -1.12 -11.49
N VAL A 50 4.57 -2.06 -12.42
CA VAL A 50 4.49 -1.79 -13.86
C VAL A 50 3.09 -2.14 -14.35
N GLY A 51 2.26 -1.11 -14.55
CA GLY A 51 0.92 -1.24 -15.11
C GLY A 51 0.88 -1.02 -16.63
N GLY A 52 -0.31 -1.08 -17.22
CA GLY A 52 -0.53 -0.92 -18.67
C GLY A 52 -0.27 0.47 -19.26
N GLY A 53 0.31 1.39 -18.50
CA GLY A 53 0.55 2.78 -18.91
C GLY A 53 1.15 3.67 -17.82
N THR A 54 1.28 3.15 -16.60
CA THR A 54 1.93 3.81 -15.47
C THR A 54 3.02 2.91 -14.91
N THR A 55 4.01 3.53 -14.28
CA THR A 55 5.02 2.82 -13.51
C THR A 55 5.22 3.59 -12.23
N ASP A 56 4.99 2.94 -11.10
CA ASP A 56 5.15 3.49 -9.77
C ASP A 56 6.37 2.85 -9.11
N VAL A 57 7.25 3.70 -8.59
CA VAL A 57 8.51 3.26 -7.97
C VAL A 57 8.55 3.74 -6.54
N ALA A 58 8.76 2.82 -5.60
CA ALA A 58 8.86 3.09 -4.18
C ALA A 58 10.13 2.46 -3.59
N VAL A 59 10.73 3.16 -2.62
CA VAL A 59 11.86 2.65 -1.84
C VAL A 59 11.43 2.55 -0.39
N LEU A 60 11.48 1.34 0.15
CA LEU A 60 11.35 1.02 1.56
C LEU A 60 12.75 0.94 2.16
N SER A 61 13.01 1.71 3.21
CA SER A 61 14.25 1.63 3.97
C SER A 61 13.93 1.69 5.45
N MET A 62 14.47 0.76 6.21
CA MET A 62 14.38 0.71 7.67
C MET A 62 15.74 1.06 8.22
N GLY A 63 15.86 2.29 8.74
CA GLY A 63 17.03 2.77 9.48
C GLY A 63 16.81 2.65 10.97
#